data_AF-X1SNX4-F1
#
_entry.id   AF-X1SNX4-F1
#
_cell.length_a   1.000
_cell.length_b   1.000
_cell.length_c   1.000
_cell.angle_alpha   90.00
_cell.angle_beta   90.00
_cell.angle_gamma   90.00
#
_symmetry.space_group_name_H-M   'P 1'
#
loop_
_entity.id
_entity.type
_entity.pdbx_description
1 polymer ?
#
loop_
_entity_poly.entity_id
_entity_poly.type
_entity_poly.pdbx_seq_one_letter_code
_entity_poly.pdbx_strand_id
1 'polypeptide(L)'
;GPSGVGKSTLLKCLNGLLKPASGSIQINQKEIIGISEKEIQKVRVQLGMVFQDFNLIQRISAIDNVLTGRLPHILFYRKYIYGFTFSEQDFQISFSEIPIISF
;
A
#
# COMPACT_ATOMS: atom_id res chain seq x y z
N GLY A 1 22.02 -7.37 5.33
CA GLY A 1 22.71 -6.55 6.34
C GLY A 1 22.17 -6.89 7.72
N PRO A 2 23.00 -6.78 8.77
CA PRO A 2 22.70 -7.28 10.11
C PRO A 2 21.47 -6.61 10.74
N SER A 3 20.90 -7.26 11.76
CA SER A 3 19.80 -6.71 12.54
C SER A 3 20.21 -5.40 13.21
N GLY A 4 19.28 -4.44 13.33
CA GLY A 4 19.52 -3.15 13.98
C GLY A 4 20.14 -2.05 13.11
N VAL A 5 20.57 -2.33 11.87
CA VAL A 5 21.17 -1.32 10.97
C VAL A 5 20.14 -0.32 10.37
N GLY A 6 18.87 -0.39 10.78
CA GLY A 6 17.85 0.58 10.36
C GLY A 6 17.15 0.26 9.03
N LYS A 7 17.18 -0.99 8.54
CA LYS A 7 16.48 -1.38 7.29
C LYS A 7 14.99 -1.10 7.34
N SER A 8 14.33 -1.49 8.44
CA SER A 8 12.90 -1.25 8.63
C SER A 8 12.60 0.24 8.74
N THR A 9 13.49 1.02 9.34
CA THR A 9 13.40 2.48 9.40
C THR A 9 13.47 3.08 8.00
N LEU A 10 14.43 2.65 7.18
CA LEU A 10 14.60 3.10 5.80
C LEU A 10 13.35 2.79 4.97
N LEU A 11 12.84 1.55 5.03
CA LEU A 11 11.63 1.15 4.30
C LEU A 11 10.40 1.97 4.74
N LYS A 12 10.27 2.26 6.03
CA LYS A 12 9.22 3.14 6.54
C LYS A 12 9.36 4.58 6.05
N CYS A 13 10.59 5.10 5.94
CA CYS A 13 10.84 6.40 5.33
C CYS A 13 10.45 6.43 3.84
N LEU A 14 10.83 5.39 3.09
CA LEU A 14 10.50 5.27 1.66
C LEU A 14 8.98 5.22 1.45
N ASN A 15 8.24 4.47 2.27
CA ASN A 15 6.78 4.41 2.16
C ASN A 15 6.05 5.62 2.79
N GLY A 16 6.80 6.62 3.27
CA GLY A 16 6.22 7.81 3.91
C GLY A 16 5.48 7.52 5.23
N LEU A 17 5.78 6.38 5.87
CA LEU A 17 5.26 5.99 7.19
C LEU A 17 6.08 6.62 8.33
N LEU A 18 7.35 6.95 8.06
CA LEU A 18 8.24 7.67 8.95
C LEU A 18 8.79 8.90 8.21
N LYS A 19 8.84 10.05 8.87
CA LYS A 19 9.54 11.22 8.31
C LYS A 19 11.02 11.12 8.67
N PRO A 20 11.95 11.22 7.71
CA PRO A 20 13.37 11.31 8.03
C PRO A 20 13.67 12.61 8.78
N ALA A 21 14.69 12.60 9.64
CA ALA A 21 15.10 13.79 10.40
C ALA A 21 15.64 14.90 9.47
N SER A 22 16.32 14.52 8.40
CA SER A 22 16.86 15.41 7.37
C SER A 22 17.07 14.64 6.06
N GLY A 23 17.36 15.37 4.97
CA GLY A 23 17.59 14.81 3.64
C GLY A 23 16.40 15.01 2.69
N SER A 24 16.44 14.30 1.57
CA SER A 24 15.40 14.25 0.54
C SER A 24 15.04 12.81 0.20
N ILE A 25 13.79 12.58 -0.20
CA ILE A 25 13.36 11.29 -0.73
C ILE A 25 12.54 11.57 -1.99
N GLN A 26 12.97 10.96 -3.09
CA GLN A 26 12.29 11.08 -4.38
C GLN A 26 11.78 9.72 -4.83
N ILE A 27 10.50 9.68 -5.19
CA ILE A 27 9.83 8.48 -5.72
C ILE A 27 9.21 8.87 -7.05
N ASN A 28 9.53 8.15 -8.12
CA ASN A 28 9.08 8.49 -9.47
C ASN A 28 9.34 9.96 -9.81
N GLN A 29 10.54 10.46 -9.49
CA GLN A 29 10.97 11.86 -9.68
C GLN A 29 10.19 12.92 -8.87
N LYS A 30 9.36 12.49 -7.92
CA LYS A 30 8.60 13.39 -7.05
C LYS A 30 9.20 13.41 -5.65
N GLU A 31 9.53 14.61 -5.17
CA GLU A 31 9.91 14.82 -3.77
C GLU A 31 8.72 14.50 -2.85
N ILE A 32 8.95 13.64 -1.86
CA ILE A 32 7.89 13.21 -0.93
C ILE A 32 8.01 13.85 0.46
N ILE A 33 9.08 14.59 0.73
CA ILE A 33 9.24 15.31 1.99
C ILE A 33 8.52 16.66 1.90
N GLY A 34 7.67 16.95 2.89
CA GLY A 34 6.97 18.25 2.98
C GLY A 34 5.73 18.37 2.08
N ILE A 35 5.36 17.32 1.35
CA ILE A 35 4.10 17.29 0.60
C ILE A 35 2.90 17.06 1.54
N SER A 36 1.71 17.44 1.08
CA SER A 36 0.48 17.26 1.85
C SER A 36 0.11 15.79 2.03
N GLU A 37 -0.71 15.49 3.05
CA GLU A 37 -1.22 14.15 3.28
C GLU A 37 -1.98 13.57 2.08
N LYS A 38 -2.64 14.43 1.29
CA LYS A 38 -3.36 14.02 0.09
C LYS A 38 -2.39 13.62 -1.03
N GLU A 39 -1.27 14.32 -1.15
CA GLU A 39 -0.26 14.02 -2.16
C GLU A 39 0.55 12.77 -1.81
N ILE A 40 0.86 12.55 -0.52
CA ILE A 40 1.56 11.33 -0.08
C ILE A 40 0.68 10.09 -0.22
N GLN A 41 -0.65 10.22 -0.06
CA GLN A 41 -1.59 9.12 -0.35
C GLN A 41 -1.48 8.65 -1.81
N LYS A 42 -1.41 9.58 -2.77
CA LYS A 42 -1.24 9.23 -4.20
C LYS A 42 0.07 8.48 -4.46
N VAL A 43 1.15 8.85 -3.76
CA VAL A 43 2.44 8.14 -3.85
C VAL A 43 2.33 6.75 -3.25
N ARG A 44 1.70 6.60 -2.08
CA ARG A 44 1.52 5.29 -1.41
C ARG A 44 0.72 4.29 -2.24
N VAL A 45 -0.22 4.76 -3.05
CA VAL A 45 -0.98 3.90 -3.99
C VAL A 45 -0.06 3.25 -5.04
N GLN A 46 1.07 3.88 -5.37
CA GLN A 46 2.04 3.36 -6.33
C GLN A 46 3.09 2.44 -5.68
N LEU A 47 3.06 2.25 -4.36
CA LEU A 47 4.06 1.52 -3.60
C LEU A 47 3.43 0.31 -2.90
N GLY A 48 3.92 -0.89 -3.23
CA GLY A 48 3.61 -2.11 -2.48
C GLY A 48 4.68 -2.37 -1.40
N MET A 49 4.26 -2.79 -0.21
CA MET A 49 5.16 -3.26 0.84
C MET A 49 4.72 -4.62 1.35
N VAL A 50 5.67 -5.56 1.41
CA VAL A 50 5.50 -6.84 2.09
C VAL A 50 6.22 -6.76 3.43
N PHE A 51 5.48 -6.96 4.52
CA PHE A 51 6.02 -6.96 5.89
C PHE A 51 6.58 -8.35 6.24
N GLN A 52 7.56 -8.39 7.14
CA GLN A 52 8.12 -9.66 7.64
C GLN A 52 7.08 -10.44 8.45
N ASP A 53 6.35 -9.74 9.32
CA ASP A 53 5.11 -10.24 9.91
C ASP A 53 3.99 -9.84 8.95
N PHE A 54 3.34 -10.81 8.31
CA PHE A 54 2.45 -10.63 7.13
C PHE A 54 1.32 -9.59 7.25
N ASN A 55 1.12 -8.98 8.42
CA ASN A 55 0.19 -7.89 8.71
C ASN A 55 -1.21 -8.08 8.09
N LEU A 56 -1.68 -9.34 8.11
CA LEU A 56 -2.96 -9.74 7.53
C LEU A 56 -4.11 -9.38 8.47
N ILE A 57 -5.23 -9.00 7.90
CA ILE A 57 -6.50 -8.89 8.60
C ILE A 57 -7.01 -10.31 8.85
N GLN A 58 -6.94 -10.76 10.10
CA GLN A 58 -7.22 -12.16 10.48
C GLN A 58 -8.68 -12.61 10.27
N ARG A 59 -9.63 -11.67 10.18
CA ARG A 59 -11.07 -11.95 10.14
C ARG A 59 -11.66 -12.02 8.74
N ILE A 60 -10.83 -11.91 7.70
CA ILE A 60 -11.26 -11.92 6.30
C ILE A 60 -10.43 -12.93 5.50
N SER A 61 -10.93 -13.34 4.34
CA SER A 61 -10.24 -14.32 3.51
C SER A 61 -8.93 -13.77 2.94
N ALA A 62 -8.10 -14.65 2.38
CA ALA A 62 -6.87 -14.24 1.70
C ALA A 62 -7.16 -13.32 0.51
N ILE A 63 -8.22 -13.59 -0.25
CA ILE A 63 -8.61 -12.76 -1.39
C ILE A 63 -9.14 -11.40 -0.92
N ASP A 64 -9.91 -11.34 0.17
CA ASP A 64 -10.35 -10.06 0.73
C ASP A 64 -9.17 -9.22 1.22
N ASN A 65 -8.14 -9.84 1.83
CA ASN A 65 -6.90 -9.16 2.19
C ASN A 65 -6.23 -8.51 0.97
N VAL A 66 -6.13 -9.24 -0.15
CA VAL A 66 -5.59 -8.70 -1.42
C VAL A 66 -6.45 -7.54 -1.93
N LEU A 67 -7.77 -7.70 -1.93
CA LEU A 67 -8.70 -6.67 -2.39
C LEU A 67 -8.69 -5.42 -1.52
N THR A 68 -8.33 -5.52 -0.24
CA THR A 68 -8.16 -4.33 0.61
C THR A 68 -7.07 -3.39 0.10
N GLY A 69 -6.06 -3.89 -0.61
CA GLY A 69 -5.04 -3.08 -1.28
C GLY A 69 -5.62 -2.17 -2.36
N ARG A 70 -6.78 -2.51 -2.93
CA ARG A 70 -7.47 -1.71 -3.95
C ARG A 70 -8.39 -0.63 -3.39
N LEU A 71 -8.59 -0.56 -2.07
CA LEU A 71 -9.49 0.42 -1.45
C LEU A 71 -9.25 1.87 -1.89
N PRO A 72 -8.01 2.35 -2.11
CA PRO A 72 -7.78 3.69 -2.61
C PRO A 72 -8.35 3.96 -4.02
N HIS A 73 -8.52 2.92 -4.84
CA HIS A 73 -9.05 3.00 -6.20
C HIS A 73 -10.57 2.86 -6.26
N ILE A 74 -11.19 2.28 -5.23
CA ILE A 74 -12.63 2.10 -5.16
C ILE A 74 -13.24 3.36 -4.54
N LEU A 75 -14.21 3.96 -5.23
CA LEU A 75 -14.89 5.19 -4.80
C LEU A 75 -15.38 5.05 -3.34
N PHE A 76 -14.96 5.97 -2.47
CA PHE A 76 -15.31 6.04 -1.05
C PHE A 76 -16.81 5.84 -0.75
N TYR A 77 -17.68 6.24 -1.68
CA TYR A 77 -19.14 6.10 -1.56
C TYR A 77 -19.62 4.65 -1.54
N ARG A 78 -18.91 3.74 -2.23
CA ARG A 78 -19.26 2.31 -2.30
C ARG A 78 -19.09 1.61 -0.94
N LYS A 79 -18.13 2.08 -0.13
CA LYS A 79 -17.86 1.63 1.26
C LYS A 79 -19.04 1.89 2.20
N TYR A 80 -19.78 2.98 1.99
CA TYR A 80 -20.90 3.36 2.86
C TYR A 80 -22.19 2.59 2.53
N ILE A 81 -22.36 2.15 1.29
CA ILE A 81 -23.62 1.54 0.82
C ILE A 81 -23.60 0.02 0.87
N TYR A 82 -22.46 -0.62 0.60
CA TYR A 82 -22.42 -2.07 0.35
C TYR A 82 -21.72 -2.89 1.44
N GLY A 83 -21.24 -2.26 2.52
CA GLY A 83 -20.30 -2.91 3.44
C GLY A 83 -19.03 -3.35 2.69
N PHE A 84 -18.17 -4.16 3.30
CA PHE A 84 -16.97 -4.71 2.65
C PHE A 84 -17.30 -5.78 1.57
N THR A 85 -18.34 -5.56 0.78
CA THR A 85 -18.74 -6.47 -0.30
C THR A 85 -18.05 -6.04 -1.59
N PHE A 86 -16.93 -6.68 -1.91
CA PHE A 86 -16.25 -6.51 -3.20
C PHE A 86 -17.10 -7.15 -4.30
N SER A 87 -17.27 -6.49 -5.46
CA SER A 87 -18.01 -7.10 -6.58
C SER A 87 -17.09 -7.96 -7.44
N GLU A 88 -17.68 -8.90 -8.19
CA GLU A 88 -16.98 -9.74 -9.19
C GLU A 88 -16.04 -8.94 -10.11
N GLN A 89 -16.38 -7.68 -10.45
CA GLN A 89 -15.48 -6.84 -11.24
C GLN A 89 -14.20 -6.46 -10.48
N ASP A 90 -14.27 -6.20 -9.18
CA ASP A 90 -13.11 -5.86 -8.35
C ASP A 90 -12.15 -7.07 -8.25
N PHE A 91 -12.71 -8.29 -8.19
CA PHE A 91 -11.93 -9.53 -8.27
C PHE A 91 -11.20 -9.63 -9.60
N GLN A 92 -11.90 -9.51 -10.73
CA GLN A 92 -11.30 -9.63 -12.07
C GLN A 92 -10.16 -8.63 -12.29
N ILE A 93 -10.35 -7.38 -11.88
CA ILE A 93 -9.31 -6.35 -12.00
C ILE A 93 -8.11 -6.69 -11.12
N SER A 94 -8.35 -7.13 -9.88
CA SER A 94 -7.26 -7.55 -8.99
C SER A 94 -6.46 -8.72 -9.58
N PHE A 95 -7.12 -9.73 -10.17
CA PHE A 95 -6.42 -10.86 -10.81
C PHE A 95 -5.62 -10.45 -12.05
N SER A 96 -6.06 -9.42 -12.79
CA SER A 96 -5.34 -8.90 -13.97
C SER A 96 -4.13 -8.02 -13.63
N GLU A 97 -4.15 -7.36 -12.48
CA GLU A 97 -3.10 -6.42 -12.04
C GLU A 97 -2.07 -7.03 -11.08
N ILE A 98 -2.39 -8.18 -10.45
CA ILE A 98 -1.37 -8.96 -9.75
C ILE A 98 -0.39 -9.43 -10.83
N PRO A 99 0.88 -8.98 -10.81
CA PRO A 99 1.88 -9.61 -11.67
C PRO A 99 1.88 -11.07 -11.24
N ILE A 100 1.43 -11.97 -12.13
CA ILE A 100 1.63 -13.40 -11.94
C ILE A 100 3.14 -13.54 -11.88
N ILE A 101 3.67 -13.65 -10.67
CA ILE A 101 5.02 -14.14 -10.47
C ILE A 101 4.90 -15.62 -10.84
N SER A 102 5.00 -15.89 -12.15
CA SER A 102 5.29 -17.23 -12.63
C SER A 102 6.65 -17.58 -12.04
N PHE A 103 6.64 -18.58 -11.17
CA PHE A 103 7.85 -19.28 -10.74
C PHE A 103 8.53 -19.94 -11.95
#